data_AF-T0ZKM0-F1
#
_entry.id   AF-T0ZKM0-F1
#
_cell.length_a   1.000
_cell.length_b   1.000
_cell.length_c   1.000
_cell.angle_alpha   90.00
_cell.angle_beta   90.00
_cell.angle_gamma   90.00
#
_symmetry.space_group_name_H-M   'P 1'
#
loop_
_entity.id
_entity.type
_entity.pdbx_description
1 polymer ?
#
loop_
_entity_poly.entity_id
_entity_poly.type
_entity_poly.pdbx_seq_one_letter_code
_entity_poly.pdbx_strand_id
1 'polypeptide(L)' 'MNLTKIVRSADAEPPDPKPEGAGLEAAALGFRRIAKDDHENMKLQFPLYDALYAYCKWKLEEGGNLEHSR' A
#
# COMPACT_ATOMS: atom_id res chain seq x y z
N MET A 1 -6.02 -10.40 -6.62
CA MET A 1 -5.40 -10.49 -5.27
C MET A 1 -5.80 -9.28 -4.43
N ASN A 2 -5.66 -9.35 -3.09
CA ASN A 2 -5.96 -8.23 -2.19
C ASN A 2 -5.13 -6.98 -2.51
N LEU A 3 -3.86 -7.14 -2.90
CA LEU A 3 -3.00 -6.03 -3.30
C LEU A 3 -3.59 -5.17 -4.42
N THR A 4 -4.18 -5.79 -5.45
CA THR A 4 -4.83 -5.06 -6.56
C THR A 4 -5.97 -4.16 -6.07
N LYS A 5 -6.73 -4.59 -5.06
CA LYS A 5 -7.82 -3.79 -4.48
C LYS A 5 -7.27 -2.62 -3.66
N ILE A 6 -6.16 -2.83 -2.95
CA ILE A 6 -5.47 -1.79 -2.18
C ILE A 6 -4.93 -0.72 -3.13
N VAL A 7 -4.19 -1.10 -4.17
CA VAL A 7 -3.69 -0.17 -5.20
C VAL A 7 -4.82 0.59 -5.86
N ARG A 8 -5.91 -0.09 -6.24
CA ARG A 8 -7.10 0.58 -6.80
C ARG A 8 -7.76 1.57 -5.84
N SER A 9 -7.70 1.31 -4.53
CA SER A 9 -8.24 2.21 -3.51
C SER A 9 -7.32 3.40 -3.24
N ALA A 10 -6.05 3.33 -3.61
CA ALA A 10 -5.10 4.43 -3.53
C ALA A 10 -5.16 5.32 -4.79
N ASP A 11 -5.32 4.73 -5.97
CA ASP A 11 -5.30 5.45 -7.25
C ASP A 11 -6.67 6.00 -7.70
N ALA A 12 -7.76 5.53 -7.08
CA ALA A 12 -9.12 5.88 -7.45
C ALA A 12 -10.08 5.80 -6.26
N GLU A 13 -11.35 6.17 -6.50
CA GLU A 13 -12.45 6.06 -5.52
C GLU A 13 -13.36 4.85 -5.86
N PRO A 14 -12.92 3.59 -5.61
CA PRO A 14 -13.78 2.44 -5.85
C PRO A 14 -14.95 2.40 -4.86
N PRO A 15 -16.08 1.76 -5.21
CA PRO A 15 -17.25 1.65 -4.32
C PRO A 15 -17.00 0.93 -2.98
N ASP A 16 -16.00 0.05 -2.91
CA ASP A 16 -15.57 -0.68 -1.71
C ASP A 16 -14.06 -0.43 -1.49
N PRO A 17 -13.68 0.77 -1.01
CA PRO A 17 -12.29 1.12 -0.81
C PRO A 17 -11.72 0.33 0.38
N LYS A 18 -10.47 -0.10 0.25
CA LYS A 18 -9.73 -0.76 1.32
C LYS A 18 -9.00 0.27 2.17
N PRO A 19 -9.05 0.17 3.52
CA PRO A 19 -8.39 1.14 4.40
C PRO A 19 -6.88 1.21 4.16
N GLU A 20 -6.25 0.10 3.77
CA GLU A 20 -4.84 0.07 3.39
C GLU A 20 -4.54 0.96 2.17
N GLY A 21 -5.53 1.25 1.31
CA GLY A 21 -5.41 2.11 0.13
C GLY A 21 -5.14 3.57 0.49
N ALA A 22 -5.88 4.14 1.43
CA ALA A 22 -5.64 5.49 1.92
C ALA A 22 -4.24 5.63 2.57
N GLY A 23 -3.79 4.58 3.27
CA GLY A 23 -2.42 4.51 3.81
C GLY A 23 -1.35 4.48 2.71
N LEU A 24 -1.58 3.71 1.65
CA LEU A 24 -0.70 3.64 0.48
C LEU A 24 -0.63 5.00 -0.24
N GLU A 25 -1.77 5.68 -0.44
CA GLU A 25 -1.82 7.01 -1.04
C GLU A 25 -1.01 8.03 -0.19
N ALA A 26 -1.25 8.07 1.12
CA ALA A 26 -0.54 8.96 2.02
C ALA A 26 0.99 8.73 1.99
N ALA A 27 1.42 7.47 1.95
CA ALA A 27 2.83 7.12 1.83
C ALA A 27 3.42 7.54 0.47
N ALA A 28 2.73 7.25 -0.65
CA ALA A 28 3.17 7.64 -1.98
C ALA A 28 3.32 9.17 -2.13
N LEU A 29 2.35 9.93 -1.61
CA LEU A 29 2.43 11.39 -1.54
C LEU A 29 3.60 11.86 -0.67
N GLY A 30 3.84 11.20 0.46
CA GLY A 30 4.99 11.46 1.34
C GLY A 30 6.33 11.23 0.64
N PHE A 31 6.50 10.09 -0.02
CA PHE A 31 7.73 9.78 -0.78
C PHE A 31 8.01 10.80 -1.87
N ARG A 32 6.98 11.25 -2.60
CA ARG A 32 7.10 12.31 -3.59
C ARG A 32 7.57 13.64 -3.02
N ARG A 33 7.32 13.92 -1.74
CA ARG A 33 7.76 15.16 -1.06
C ARG A 33 9.20 15.09 -0.55
N ILE A 34 9.71 13.91 -0.21
CA ILE A 34 11.05 13.74 0.37
C ILE A 34 12.10 13.29 -0.63
N ALA A 35 11.68 12.72 -1.77
CA ALA A 35 12.59 12.31 -2.84
C ALA A 35 13.09 13.53 -3.63
N LYS A 36 14.37 13.48 -4.04
CA LYS A 36 15.00 14.52 -4.87
C LYS A 36 14.63 14.41 -6.36
N ASP A 37 14.33 13.19 -6.81
CA ASP A 37 14.03 12.85 -8.20
C ASP A 37 13.16 11.58 -8.27
N ASP A 38 12.68 11.25 -9.47
CA ASP A 38 11.80 10.11 -9.71
C ASP A 38 12.48 8.77 -9.38
N HIS A 39 13.79 8.66 -9.58
CA HIS A 39 14.53 7.43 -9.33
C HIS A 39 14.65 7.15 -7.83
N GLU A 40 14.92 8.18 -7.02
CA GLU A 40 14.89 8.09 -5.56
C GLU A 40 13.48 7.82 -5.05
N ASN A 41 12.45 8.45 -5.63
CA ASN A 41 11.06 8.20 -5.27
C ASN A 41 10.68 6.72 -5.48
N MET A 42 11.03 6.14 -6.63
CA MET A 42 10.81 4.72 -6.90
C MET A 42 11.57 3.82 -5.91
N LYS A 43 12.84 4.14 -5.63
CA LYS A 43 13.67 3.39 -4.68
C LYS A 43 13.05 3.37 -3.27
N LEU A 44 12.46 4.49 -2.82
CA LEU A 44 11.79 4.58 -1.53
C LEU A 44 10.45 3.82 -1.50
N GLN A 45 9.73 3.79 -2.62
CA GLN A 45 8.43 3.12 -2.72
C GLN A 45 8.51 1.59 -2.82
N PHE A 46 9.52 1.03 -3.51
CA PHE A 46 9.60 -0.42 -3.72
C PHE A 46 9.53 -1.25 -2.42
N PRO A 47 10.28 -0.92 -1.34
CA PRO A 47 10.16 -1.65 -0.07
C PRO A 47 8.76 -1.64 0.53
N LEU A 48 8.00 -0.55 0.34
CA LEU A 48 6.60 -0.48 0.80
C LEU A 48 5.71 -1.45 0.00
N TYR A 49 5.87 -1.50 -1.32
CA TYR A 49 5.13 -2.44 -2.15
C TYR A 49 5.48 -3.90 -1.81
N ASP A 50 6.75 -4.21 -1.56
CA ASP A 50 7.20 -5.53 -1.12
C ASP A 50 6.56 -5.93 0.23
N ALA A 51 6.53 -5.00 1.19
CA ALA A 51 5.89 -5.21 2.48
C ALA A 51 4.37 -5.42 2.35
N LEU A 52 3.69 -4.64 1.51
CA LEU A 52 2.25 -4.81 1.25
C LEU A 52 1.95 -6.13 0.54
N TYR A 53 2.82 -6.56 -0.38
CA TYR A 53 2.69 -7.86 -1.04
C TYR A 53 2.85 -9.00 -0.03
N ALA A 54 3.88 -8.94 0.82
CA ALA A 54 4.11 -9.92 1.89
C ALA A 54 2.93 -9.97 2.86
N TYR A 55 2.41 -8.81 3.27
CA TYR A 55 1.20 -8.70 4.09
C TYR A 55 -0.02 -9.35 3.42
N CYS A 56 -0.26 -9.06 2.13
CA CYS A 56 -1.37 -9.65 1.40
C CYS A 56 -1.26 -11.17 1.31
N LYS A 57 -0.03 -11.69 1.15
CA LYS A 57 0.25 -13.13 1.12
C LYS A 57 0.00 -13.76 2.49
N TRP A 58 0.57 -13.19 3.55
CA TRP A 58 0.35 -13.60 4.93
C TRP A 58 -1.14 -13.64 5.32
N LYS A 59 -1.90 -12.60 4.98
CA LYS A 59 -3.36 -12.53 5.22
C LYS A 59 -4.13 -13.64 4.50
N LEU A 60 -3.70 -14.02 3.29
CA LEU A 60 -4.35 -15.05 2.49
C LEU A 60 -3.98 -16.47 2.94
N GLU A 61 -2.71 -16.71 3.28
CA GLU A 61 -2.18 -18.04 3.58
C GLU A 61 -2.32 -18.41 5.06
N GLU A 62 -2.17 -17.43 5.96
CA GLU A 62 -2.08 -17.64 7.40
C GLU A 62 -3.23 -16.96 8.18
N GLY A 63 -4.15 -16.28 7.48
CA GLY A 63 -5.30 -15.62 8.11
C GLY A 63 -4.92 -14.42 8.98
N GLY A 64 -3.77 -13.82 8.71
CA GLY A 64 -3.24 -12.66 9.43
C GLY A 64 -4.19 -11.46 9.44
N ASN A 65 -4.29 -10.78 10.59
CA ASN A 65 -5.11 -9.58 10.76
C ASN A 65 -4.27 -8.42 11.29
N LEU A 66 -4.70 -7.20 11.00
CA LEU A 66 -4.05 -6.03 11.59
C LEU A 66 -4.39 -6.00 13.08
N GLU A 67 -3.38 -5.80 13.92
CA GLU A 67 -3.53 -5.82 15.39
C GLU A 67 -4.43 -4.69 15.90
N HIS A 68 -4.61 -3.63 15.10
CA HIS A 68 -5.35 -2.43 15.48
C HIS A 68 -6.46 -2.04 14.49
N SER A 69 -6.77 -2.88 13.48
CA SER A 69 -7.98 -2.64 12.70
C SER A 69 -9.19 -3.03 13.53
N ARG A 70 -9.96 -2.03 13.96
CA ARG A 70 -11.31 -2.24 14.52
C ARG A 70 -12.33 -2.38 13.40
#